data_AF-A0A7K4CXE1-F1
#
_entry.id   AF-A0A7K4CXE1-F1
#
_cell.length_a   1.000
_cell.length_b   1.000
_cell.length_c   1.000
_cell.angle_alpha   90.00
_cell.angle_beta   90.00
_cell.angle_gamma   90.00
#
_symmetry.space_group_name_H-M   'P 1'
#
loop_
_entity.id
_entity.type
_entity.pdbx_description
1 polymer ?
#
loop_
_entity_poly.entity_id
_entity_poly.type
_entity_poly.pdbx_seq_one_letter_code
_entity_poly.pdbx_strand_id
1 'polypeptide(L)'
;VKGIEYAQIPITPESTIGDVFEGLVKSGIITAEQKFMMTNPATKGILFHPSIASMGDRTKKLLDLGIKPGSEVLLTPFGVPKQPDGSEPLKYQVTLISVDPALWAAVLQTPAP
;
A
#
# COMPACT_ATOMS: atom_id res chain seq x y z
N VAL A 1 -0.13 -9.94 -19.55
CA VAL A 1 0.48 -8.63 -19.25
C VAL A 1 1.34 -8.81 -18.00
N LYS A 2 2.67 -8.66 -18.10
CA LYS A 2 3.52 -8.58 -16.90
C LYS A 2 3.49 -7.13 -16.46
N GLY A 3 2.60 -6.79 -15.54
CA GLY A 3 2.30 -5.39 -15.22
C GLY A 3 2.72 -5.03 -13.80
N ILE A 4 3.55 -4.00 -13.67
CA ILE A 4 3.45 -3.14 -12.49
C ILE A 4 2.33 -2.15 -12.84
N GLU A 5 1.31 -2.08 -12.00
CA GLU A 5 0.32 -1.01 -12.08
C GLU A 5 0.70 0.14 -11.16
N TYR A 6 0.29 1.35 -11.52
CA TYR A 6 0.61 2.56 -10.77
C TYR A 6 -0.64 3.03 -10.05
N ALA A 7 -0.46 3.38 -8.78
CA ALA A 7 -1.51 3.88 -7.92
C ALA A 7 -1.04 5.13 -7.20
N GLN A 8 -1.98 5.99 -6.84
CA GLN A 8 -1.71 7.14 -5.98
C GLN A 8 -2.59 7.04 -4.74
N ILE A 9 -1.97 7.15 -3.57
CA ILE A 9 -2.68 7.10 -2.31
C ILE A 9 -2.43 8.36 -1.52
N PRO A 10 -3.50 9.06 -1.11
CA PRO A 10 -3.38 10.19 -0.22
C PRO A 10 -2.90 9.76 1.16
N ILE A 11 -1.99 10.53 1.73
CA ILE A 11 -1.50 10.35 3.10
C ILE A 11 -1.44 11.68 3.84
N THR A 12 -1.46 11.58 5.16
CA THR A 12 -1.20 12.66 6.11
C THR A 12 0.08 12.34 6.91
N PRO A 13 0.64 13.30 7.67
CA PRO A 13 1.80 13.03 8.53
C PRO A 13 1.57 11.91 9.56
N GLU A 14 0.32 11.69 9.96
CA GLU A 14 -0.07 10.68 10.93
C GLU A 14 -0.40 9.33 10.29
N SER A 15 -0.37 9.24 8.96
CA SER A 15 -0.73 8.01 8.25
C SER A 15 0.22 6.85 8.56
N THR A 16 -0.38 5.67 8.58
CA THR A 16 0.22 4.39 8.89
C THR A 16 0.30 3.50 7.66
N ILE A 17 0.99 2.37 7.78
CA ILE A 17 0.96 1.31 6.75
C ILE A 17 -0.49 0.84 6.49
N GLY A 18 -1.30 0.74 7.53
CA GLY A 18 -2.70 0.36 7.46
C GLY A 18 -3.52 1.30 6.59
N ASP A 19 -3.32 2.61 6.74
CA ASP A 19 -4.03 3.62 5.96
C ASP A 19 -3.72 3.51 4.47
N VAL A 20 -2.50 3.12 4.10
CA VAL A 20 -2.14 2.89 2.68
C VAL A 20 -2.94 1.72 2.11
N PHE A 21 -3.01 0.60 2.85
CA PHE A 21 -3.80 -0.55 2.42
C PHE A 21 -5.29 -0.24 2.38
N GLU A 22 -5.82 0.46 3.38
CA GLU A 22 -7.22 0.85 3.42
C GLU A 22 -7.57 1.80 2.26
N GLY A 23 -6.70 2.77 1.96
CA GLY A 23 -6.85 3.65 0.81
C GLY A 23 -6.93 2.88 -0.51
N LEU A 24 -6.05 1.91 -0.73
CA LEU A 24 -6.06 1.07 -1.94
C LEU A 24 -7.33 0.23 -2.06
N VAL A 25 -7.83 -0.31 -0.94
CA VAL A 25 -9.09 -1.06 -0.90
C VAL A 25 -10.27 -0.14 -1.23
N LYS A 26 -10.34 1.05 -0.62
CA LYS A 26 -11.41 2.03 -0.89
C LYS A 26 -11.38 2.55 -2.34
N SER A 27 -10.19 2.65 -2.93
CA SER A 27 -10.02 3.00 -4.35
C SER A 27 -10.30 1.84 -5.31
N GLY A 28 -10.63 0.64 -4.82
CA GLY A 28 -10.91 -0.55 -5.65
C GLY A 28 -9.69 -1.13 -6.36
N ILE A 29 -8.48 -0.75 -5.95
CA ILE A 29 -7.22 -1.19 -6.58
C ILE A 29 -6.85 -2.59 -6.10
N ILE A 30 -7.09 -2.88 -4.82
CA ILE A 30 -6.89 -4.20 -4.21
C ILE A 30 -8.13 -4.61 -3.41
N THR A 31 -8.23 -5.88 -3.05
CA THR A 31 -9.26 -6.38 -2.13
C THR A 31 -8.71 -6.57 -0.71
N ALA A 32 -9.58 -6.53 0.30
CA ALA A 32 -9.20 -6.68 1.70
C ALA A 32 -8.58 -8.06 2.03
N GLU A 33 -8.91 -9.09 1.25
CA GLU A 33 -8.41 -10.45 1.42
C GLU A 33 -7.01 -10.65 0.83
N GLN A 34 -6.61 -9.80 -0.13
CA GLN A 34 -5.29 -9.89 -0.74
C GLN A 34 -4.21 -9.49 0.25
N LYS A 35 -3.15 -10.32 0.30
CA LYS A 35 -1.97 -10.06 1.12
C LYS A 35 -0.86 -9.53 0.24
N PHE A 36 -0.18 -8.49 0.71
CA PHE A 36 0.96 -7.90 0.02
C PHE A 36 2.12 -7.69 0.98
N MET A 37 3.32 -7.82 0.44
CA MET A 37 4.54 -7.27 1.05
C MET A 37 4.73 -5.84 0.52
N MET A 38 5.09 -4.90 1.40
CA MET A 38 5.43 -3.53 1.03
C MET A 38 6.93 -3.33 1.13
N THR A 39 7.55 -2.82 0.07
CA THR A 39 8.97 -2.50 0.03
C THR A 39 9.20 -1.08 -0.43
N ASN A 40 10.34 -0.51 -0.03
CA ASN A 40 10.81 0.75 -0.59
C ASN A 40 11.53 0.44 -1.92
N PRO A 41 11.08 0.97 -3.07
CA PRO A 41 11.66 0.65 -4.37
C PRO A 41 13.08 1.20 -4.53
N ALA A 42 13.42 2.32 -3.88
CA ALA A 42 14.73 2.94 -3.96
C ALA A 42 15.79 2.16 -3.13
N THR A 43 15.44 1.76 -1.90
CA THR A 43 16.38 1.07 -1.00
C THR A 43 16.28 -0.45 -1.07
N LYS A 44 15.23 -0.98 -1.71
CA LYS A 44 14.83 -2.39 -1.70
C LYS A 44 14.55 -2.96 -0.30
N GLY A 45 14.42 -2.09 0.72
CA GLY A 45 14.12 -2.49 2.09
C GLY A 45 12.67 -2.94 2.26
N ILE A 46 12.45 -3.95 3.10
CA ILE A 46 11.10 -4.41 3.47
C ILE A 46 10.54 -3.45 4.51
N LEU A 47 9.39 -2.86 4.21
CA LEU A 47 8.65 -1.94 5.07
C LEU A 47 7.57 -2.66 5.86
N PHE A 48 6.92 -3.64 5.22
CA PHE A 48 5.88 -4.48 5.82
C PHE A 48 5.92 -5.89 5.23
N HIS A 49 5.76 -6.90 6.07
CA HIS A 49 5.65 -8.29 5.64
C HIS A 49 4.49 -9.01 6.35
N PRO A 50 3.51 -9.58 5.63
CA PRO A 50 2.27 -10.07 6.22
C PRO A 50 2.43 -11.35 7.07
N SER A 51 3.55 -12.06 6.95
CA SER A 51 3.82 -13.29 7.72
C SER A 51 4.97 -13.21 8.72
N ILE A 52 5.63 -12.05 8.86
CA ILE A 52 6.73 -11.86 9.81
C ILE A 52 6.23 -10.92 10.89
N ALA A 53 6.01 -11.42 12.11
CA ALA A 53 5.36 -10.66 13.19
C ALA A 53 6.06 -9.32 13.48
N SER A 54 7.40 -9.28 13.48
CA SER A 54 8.18 -8.05 13.72
C SER A 54 8.10 -7.02 12.59
N MET A 55 7.60 -7.40 11.40
CA MET A 55 7.42 -6.54 10.23
C MET A 55 5.95 -6.46 9.79
N GLY A 56 5.03 -7.07 10.55
CA GLY A 56 3.61 -7.18 10.22
C GLY A 56 2.74 -6.13 10.90
N ASP A 57 3.33 -5.10 11.49
CA ASP A 57 2.61 -4.05 12.20
C ASP A 57 2.06 -3.00 11.23
N ARG A 58 0.74 -3.03 11.00
CA ARG A 58 0.04 -2.04 10.16
C ARG A 58 -0.13 -0.69 10.85
N THR A 59 0.02 -0.60 12.17
CA THR A 59 -0.16 0.66 12.92
C THR A 59 1.07 1.56 12.88
N LYS A 60 2.19 1.05 12.35
CA LYS A 60 3.43 1.80 12.24
C LYS A 60 3.26 3.01 11.31
N LYS A 61 3.67 4.18 11.79
CA LYS A 61 3.61 5.42 11.02
C LYS A 61 4.57 5.37 9.83
N LEU A 62 4.14 5.93 8.71
CA LEU A 62 4.97 6.04 7.51
C LEU A 62 6.22 6.88 7.78
N LEU A 63 6.09 7.94 8.58
CA LEU A 63 7.20 8.82 8.91
C LEU A 63 8.34 8.10 9.66
N ASP A 64 8.01 7.16 10.57
CA ASP A 64 8.98 6.36 11.31
C ASP A 64 9.78 5.40 10.40
N LEU A 65 9.25 5.15 9.20
CA LEU A 65 9.89 4.37 8.15
C LEU A 65 10.66 5.25 7.14
N GLY A 66 10.76 6.56 7.40
CA GLY A 66 11.37 7.52 6.49
C GLY A 66 10.53 7.79 5.23
N ILE A 67 9.27 7.38 5.23
CA ILE A 67 8.35 7.57 4.11
C ILE A 67 7.65 8.91 4.28
N LYS A 68 7.73 9.75 3.25
CA LYS A 68 7.17 11.10 3.21
C LYS A 68 6.28 11.27 1.99
N PRO A 69 5.43 12.30 1.91
CA PRO A 69 4.76 12.63 0.66
C PRO A 69 5.76 12.77 -0.50
N GLY A 70 5.37 12.27 -1.67
CA GLY A 70 6.22 12.08 -2.85
C GLY A 70 7.03 10.78 -2.84
N SER A 71 7.06 10.04 -1.72
CA SER A 71 7.72 8.72 -1.67
C SER A 71 6.89 7.69 -2.44
N GLU A 72 7.59 6.67 -2.92
CA GLU A 72 6.98 5.52 -3.57
C GLU A 72 7.16 4.28 -2.71
N VAL A 73 6.18 3.38 -2.78
CA VAL A 73 6.27 2.03 -2.21
C VAL A 73 5.87 1.01 -3.27
N LEU A 74 6.48 -0.17 -3.24
CA LEU A 74 6.14 -1.29 -4.10
C LEU A 74 5.36 -2.33 -3.29
N LEU A 75 4.18 -2.68 -3.78
CA LEU A 75 3.36 -3.77 -3.27
C LEU A 75 3.51 -5.00 -4.14
N THR A 76 4.00 -6.07 -3.54
CA THR A 76 4.13 -7.37 -4.19
C THR A 76 3.14 -8.36 -3.56
N PRO A 77 2.28 -9.03 -4.35
CA PRO A 77 1.38 -10.03 -3.82
C PRO A 77 2.12 -11.12 -3.05
N PHE A 78 1.56 -11.51 -1.91
CA PHE A 78 2.12 -12.53 -1.03
C PHE A 78 1.17 -13.72 -0.94
N GLY A 79 1.72 -14.93 -1.09
CA GLY A 79 0.93 -16.17 -1.03
C GLY A 79 0.02 -16.41 -2.23
N VAL A 80 0.16 -15.62 -3.30
CA VAL A 80 -0.57 -15.83 -4.56
C VAL A 80 0.30 -16.74 -5.45
N PRO A 81 -0.16 -17.96 -5.78
CA PRO A 81 0.56 -18.83 -6.71
C PRO A 81 0.62 -18.20 -8.10
N LYS A 82 1.57 -18.64 -8.91
CA LYS A 82 1.58 -18.27 -10.34
C LYS A 82 0.27 -18.69 -10.98
N GLN A 83 -0.25 -17.84 -11.85
CA GLN A 83 -1.47 -18.13 -12.59
C GLN A 83 -1.22 -19.33 -13.54
N PRO A 84 -2.24 -20.14 -13.85
CA PRO A 84 -2.10 -21.29 -14.75
C PRO A 84 -1.60 -20.93 -16.16
N ASP A 85 -1.82 -19.68 -16.59
CA ASP A 85 -1.35 -19.13 -17.86
C ASP A 85 0.14 -18.70 -17.85
N GLY A 86 0.83 -18.91 -16.72
CA GLY A 86 2.23 -18.53 -16.52
C GLY A 86 2.44 -17.05 -16.21
N SER A 87 1.38 -16.26 -16.06
CA SER A 87 1.49 -14.85 -15.69
C SER A 87 1.93 -14.67 -14.24
N GLU A 88 2.68 -13.59 -14.00
CA GLU A 88 3.09 -13.21 -12.65
C GLU A 88 1.96 -12.43 -11.95
N PRO A 89 1.81 -12.59 -10.62
CA PRO A 89 0.89 -11.76 -9.85
C PRO A 89 1.17 -10.27 -10.06
N LEU A 90 0.10 -9.49 -10.22
CA LEU A 90 0.15 -8.06 -10.47
C LEU A 90 0.78 -7.32 -9.28
N LYS A 91 1.77 -6.46 -9.55
CA LYS A 91 2.43 -5.62 -8.52
C LYS A 91 1.94 -4.20 -8.64
N TYR A 92 1.99 -3.44 -7.55
CA TYR A 92 1.58 -2.03 -7.55
C TYR A 92 2.71 -1.13 -7.09
N GLN A 93 3.07 -0.14 -7.89
CA GLN A 93 3.91 0.97 -7.48
C GLN A 93 3.01 2.11 -7.05
N VAL A 94 3.04 2.41 -5.75
CA VAL A 94 2.14 3.35 -5.11
C VAL A 94 2.91 4.63 -4.78
N THR A 95 2.52 5.73 -5.40
CA THR A 95 3.02 7.06 -5.04
C THR A 95 2.16 7.63 -3.92
N LEU A 96 2.81 8.10 -2.86
CA LEU A 96 2.12 8.66 -1.70
C LEU A 96 2.00 10.18 -1.86
N ILE A 97 0.79 10.69 -1.97
CA ILE A 97 0.55 12.13 -2.19
C ILE A 97 0.09 12.80 -0.90
N SER A 98 0.59 14.01 -0.62
CA SER A 98 0.14 14.75 0.54
C SER A 98 -1.29 15.24 0.30
N VAL A 99 -2.15 15.07 1.30
CA VAL A 99 -3.45 15.74 1.35
C VAL A 99 -3.60 16.46 2.67
N ASP A 100 -4.41 17.51 2.65
CA ASP A 100 -4.85 18.16 3.87
C ASP A 100 -5.62 17.12 4.73
N PRO A 101 -5.24 16.90 6.00
CA PRO A 101 -5.93 15.99 6.91
C PRO A 101 -7.45 16.24 7.00
N ALA A 102 -7.88 17.50 6.86
CA ALA A 102 -9.29 17.87 6.87
C ALA A 102 -10.04 17.32 5.64
N LEU A 103 -9.38 17.29 4.47
CA LEU A 103 -9.93 16.71 3.25
C LEU A 103 -9.90 15.17 3.28
N TRP A 104 -8.87 14.57 3.88
CA TRP A 104 -8.74 13.11 3.97
C TRP A 104 -9.74 12.47 4.94
N ALA A 105 -10.01 13.12 6.07
CA ALA A 105 -11.03 12.65 7.02
C ALA A 105 -12.42 12.57 6.37
N ALA A 106 -12.74 13.50 5.46
CA ALA A 106 -13.99 13.46 4.70
C ALA A 106 -14.06 12.25 3.74
N VAL A 107 -12.94 11.90 3.09
CA VAL A 107 -12.84 10.73 2.20
C VAL A 107 -12.98 9.41 2.98
N LEU A 108 -12.35 9.30 4.16
CA LEU A 108 -12.42 8.07 4.97
C LEU A 108 -13.80 7.81 5.59
N GLN A 109 -14.58 8.87 5.82
CA GLN A 109 -15.91 8.83 6.44
C GLN A 109 -17.06 8.58 5.46
N THR A 110 -16.80 8.56 4.15
CA THR A 110 -17.86 8.34 3.18
C THR A 110 -18.07 6.82 3.01
N PRO A 111 -19.23 6.26 3.41
CA PRO A 111 -19.52 4.86 3.12
C PRO A 111 -19.59 4.68 1.59
N ALA A 112 -19.07 3.55 1.09
CA ALA A 112 -19.20 3.22 -0.33
C ALA A 112 -20.69 3.24 -0.73
N PRO A 113 -21.04 3.80 -1.91
CA PRO A 113 -22.42 3.93 -2.37
C PRO A 113 -23.14 2.58 -2.52
#